data_AF-A0A1M5U7I4-F1
#
_entry.id   AF-A0A1M5U7I4-F1
#
_cell.length_a   1.000
_cell.length_b   1.000
_cell.length_c   1.000
_cell.angle_alpha   90.00
_cell.angle_beta   90.00
_cell.angle_gamma   90.00
#
_symmetry.space_group_name_H-M   'P 1'
#
loop_
_entity.id
_entity.type
_entity.pdbx_description
1 polymer ?
#
loop_
_entity_poly.entity_id
_entity_poly.type
_entity_poly.pdbx_seq_one_letter_code
_entity_poly.pdbx_strand_id
1 'polypeptide(L)'
;MLKENDTVSVFKNATEYKGTVIGAEGDEFWLLVSELNQVQRGHVSNLYQLSEGKKFLSAAEWIADVETLFDERGGFSSDIFVAFQNPEPIIKILKIYRLLRIPSNGPA
;
A
#
# COMPACT_ATOMS: atom_id res chain seq x y z
N MET A 1 -2.79 5.01 -17.08
CA MET A 1 -2.13 5.41 -15.82
C MET A 1 -2.99 4.96 -14.66
N LEU A 2 -2.38 4.37 -13.62
CA LEU A 2 -3.08 4.14 -12.34
C LEU A 2 -3.40 5.47 -11.67
N LYS A 3 -4.47 5.50 -10.89
CA LYS A 3 -4.87 6.64 -10.06
C LYS A 3 -5.07 6.21 -8.62
N GLU A 4 -5.02 7.16 -7.69
CA GLU A 4 -5.43 6.91 -6.31
C GLU A 4 -6.84 6.31 -6.26
N ASN A 5 -7.04 5.36 -5.35
CA ASN A 5 -8.21 4.52 -5.19
C ASN A 5 -8.46 3.49 -6.30
N ASP A 6 -7.60 3.39 -7.32
CA ASP A 6 -7.60 2.22 -8.20
C ASP A 6 -7.33 0.96 -7.38
N THR A 7 -7.98 -0.14 -7.75
CA THR A 7 -7.73 -1.45 -7.15
C THR A 7 -6.74 -2.23 -8.01
N VAL A 8 -5.72 -2.79 -7.37
CA VAL A 8 -4.74 -3.70 -7.96
C VAL A 8 -4.75 -4.99 -7.14
N SER A 9 -4.92 -6.12 -7.81
CA SER A 9 -4.84 -7.42 -7.17
C SER A 9 -3.38 -7.82 -6.96
N VAL A 10 -3.07 -8.39 -5.79
CA VAL A 10 -1.74 -8.93 -5.46
C VAL A 10 -1.89 -10.37 -5.00
N PHE A 11 -0.89 -11.22 -5.28
CA PHE A 11 -0.89 -12.60 -4.81
C PHE A 11 0.14 -12.79 -3.69
N LYS A 12 -0.26 -13.47 -2.62
CA LYS A 12 0.65 -13.95 -1.56
C LYS A 12 0.25 -15.38 -1.22
N ASN A 13 1.20 -16.31 -1.32
CA ASN A 13 0.97 -17.74 -1.07
C ASN A 13 -0.25 -18.30 -1.83
N ALA A 14 -0.34 -18.02 -3.14
CA ALA A 14 -1.45 -18.40 -4.01
C ALA A 14 -2.85 -17.86 -3.63
N THR A 15 -2.92 -16.94 -2.66
CA THR A 15 -4.15 -16.23 -2.30
C THR A 15 -4.13 -14.82 -2.90
N GLU A 16 -5.24 -14.44 -3.55
CA GLU A 16 -5.44 -13.08 -4.09
C GLU A 16 -5.91 -12.13 -3.00
N TYR A 17 -5.28 -10.96 -2.92
CA TYR A 17 -5.66 -9.87 -2.04
C TYR A 17 -5.88 -8.59 -2.85
N LYS A 18 -6.77 -7.73 -2.38
CA LYS A 18 -7.02 -6.43 -3.00
C LYS A 18 -6.12 -5.37 -2.37
N GLY A 19 -5.29 -4.74 -3.19
CA GLY A 19 -4.55 -3.54 -2.86
C GLY A 19 -5.24 -2.30 -3.39
N THR A 20 -5.36 -1.27 -2.56
CA THR A 20 -5.83 0.06 -2.97
C THR A 20 -4.62 0.94 -3.27
N VAL A 21 -4.58 1.59 -4.43
CA VAL A 21 -3.56 2.60 -4.73
C VAL A 21 -3.76 3.80 -3.81
N ILE A 22 -2.77 4.09 -2.97
CA ILE A 22 -2.78 5.21 -2.02
C ILE A 22 -1.92 6.39 -2.49
N GLY A 23 -1.17 6.20 -3.58
CA GLY A 23 -0.40 7.24 -4.27
C GLY A 23 0.21 6.70 -5.55
N ALA A 24 0.28 7.53 -6.58
CA ALA A 24 0.91 7.19 -7.87
C ALA A 24 1.60 8.44 -8.44
N GLU A 25 2.87 8.30 -8.85
CA GLU A 25 3.66 9.37 -9.44
C GLU A 25 4.52 8.80 -10.57
N GLY A 26 4.32 9.32 -11.79
CA GLY A 26 4.92 8.77 -12.99
C GLY A 26 4.54 7.30 -13.20
N ASP A 27 5.56 6.43 -13.19
CA ASP A 27 5.42 4.98 -13.37
C ASP A 27 5.43 4.19 -12.05
N GLU A 28 5.64 4.86 -10.92
CA GLU A 28 5.65 4.26 -9.59
C GLU A 28 4.32 4.48 -8.86
N PHE A 29 3.97 3.53 -7.99
CA PHE A 29 2.78 3.62 -7.16
C PHE A 29 2.94 2.86 -5.85
N TRP A 30 2.12 3.24 -4.87
CA TRP A 30 2.02 2.62 -3.56
C TRP A 30 0.64 2.01 -3.38
N LEU A 31 0.62 0.75 -2.91
CA LEU A 31 -0.59 0.01 -2.57
C LEU A 31 -0.70 -0.15 -1.07
N LEU A 32 -1.90 0.04 -0.54
CA LEU A 32 -2.30 -0.46 0.78
C LEU A 32 -3.10 -1.76 0.58
N VAL A 33 -2.54 -2.87 1.05
CA VAL A 33 -3.22 -4.18 1.08
C VAL A 33 -3.76 -4.39 2.49
N SER A 34 -4.98 -3.92 2.70
CA SER A 34 -5.56 -3.77 4.04
C SER A 34 -5.74 -5.09 4.78
N GLU A 35 -6.03 -6.18 4.07
CA GLU A 35 -6.17 -7.53 4.63
C GLU A 35 -4.83 -8.06 5.17
N LEU A 36 -3.72 -7.70 4.51
CA LEU A 36 -2.38 -8.11 4.91
C LEU A 36 -1.72 -7.15 5.91
N ASN A 37 -2.32 -5.99 6.18
CA ASN A 37 -1.69 -4.88 6.90
C ASN A 37 -0.40 -4.37 6.24
N GLN A 38 -0.34 -4.40 4.91
CA GLN A 38 0.91 -4.16 4.19
C GLN A 38 0.81 -2.97 3.25
N VAL A 39 1.93 -2.25 3.15
CA VAL A 39 2.18 -1.26 2.11
C VAL A 39 3.16 -1.86 1.12
N GLN A 40 2.85 -1.76 -0.17
CA GLN A 40 3.70 -2.30 -1.23
C GLN A 40 4.01 -1.22 -2.26
N ARG A 41 5.26 -1.14 -2.70
CA ARG A 41 5.65 -0.31 -3.84
C ARG A 41 5.63 -1.14 -5.11
N GLY A 42 5.05 -0.59 -6.17
CA GLY A 42 5.03 -1.20 -7.49
C GLY A 42 5.43 -0.22 -8.57
N HIS A 43 5.81 -0.79 -9.71
CA HIS A 43 6.05 -0.07 -10.95
C HIS A 43 5.06 -0.55 -12.00
N VAL A 44 4.56 0.33 -12.89
CA VAL A 44 3.52 -0.02 -13.87
C VAL A 44 3.95 -1.11 -14.84
N SER A 45 5.26 -1.29 -15.10
CA SER A 45 5.79 -2.40 -15.90
C SER A 45 5.54 -3.77 -15.27
N ASN A 46 5.33 -3.83 -13.96
CA ASN A 46 5.06 -5.07 -13.24
C ASN A 46 3.55 -5.34 -13.15
N LEU A 47 2.71 -4.47 -13.73
CA LEU A 47 1.29 -4.72 -13.86
C LEU A 47 1.02 -5.52 -15.13
N TYR A 48 0.23 -6.57 -14.98
CA TYR A 48 -0.41 -7.22 -16.11
C TYR A 48 -1.93 -7.16 -15.95
N GLN A 49 -2.61 -7.17 -17.09
CA GLN A 49 -4.06 -7.10 -17.14
C GLN A 49 -4.59 -8.46 -17.57
N LEU A 50 -5.42 -9.08 -16.74
CA LEU A 50 -6.17 -10.27 -17.16
C LEU A 50 -7.35 -9.85 -18.05
N SER A 51 -7.89 -10.80 -18.80
CA SER A 51 -8.92 -10.67 -19.84
C SER A 51 -10.24 -9.98 -19.42
N GLU A 52 -10.40 -9.61 -18.14
CA GLU A 52 -11.57 -8.92 -17.58
C GLU A 52 -11.28 -7.47 -17.14
N GLY A 53 -10.13 -6.90 -17.48
CA GLY A 53 -9.77 -5.54 -17.07
C GLY A 53 -9.20 -5.41 -15.65
N LYS A 54 -9.08 -6.52 -14.93
CA LYS A 54 -8.40 -6.58 -13.62
C LYS A 54 -6.89 -6.44 -13.79
N LYS A 55 -6.29 -5.52 -13.04
CA LYS A 55 -4.85 -5.28 -12.99
C LYS A 55 -4.25 -6.08 -11.84
N PHE A 56 -3.15 -6.77 -12.10
CA PHE A 56 -2.43 -7.57 -11.13
C PHE A 56 -1.00 -7.11 -11.03
N LEU A 57 -0.51 -6.96 -9.79
CA LEU A 57 0.90 -6.73 -9.53
C LEU A 57 1.63 -8.08 -9.52
N SER A 58 2.46 -8.32 -10.53
CA SER A 58 3.27 -9.54 -10.62
C SER A 58 4.40 -9.60 -9.61
N ALA A 59 5.03 -8.45 -9.33
CA ALA A 59 6.11 -8.31 -8.37
C ALA A 59 6.08 -6.90 -7.75
N ALA A 60 6.03 -6.85 -6.42
CA ALA A 60 6.29 -5.63 -5.67
C ALA A 60 7.79 -5.42 -5.54
N GLU A 61 8.24 -4.18 -5.70
CA GLU A 61 9.65 -3.80 -5.53
C GLU A 61 10.02 -3.66 -4.05
N TRP A 62 9.02 -3.37 -3.23
CA TRP A 62 9.18 -3.17 -1.81
C TRP A 62 7.89 -3.52 -1.07
N ILE A 63 8.01 -4.10 0.12
CA ILE A 63 6.87 -4.48 0.95
C ILE A 63 7.25 -4.24 2.41
N ALA A 64 6.35 -3.62 3.18
CA ALA A 64 6.43 -3.62 4.64
C ALA A 64 5.04 -3.70 5.28
N ASP A 65 5.01 -4.13 6.53
CA ASP A 65 3.83 -4.00 7.37
C ASP A 65 3.65 -2.55 7.79
N VAL A 66 2.40 -2.08 7.86
CA VAL A 66 2.08 -0.69 8.19
C VAL A 66 2.65 -0.31 9.56
N GLU A 67 2.64 -1.21 10.54
CA GLU A 67 3.14 -0.92 11.89
C GLU A 67 4.63 -0.62 11.92
N THR A 68 5.43 -1.22 11.03
CA THR A 68 6.88 -1.00 11.01
C THR A 68 7.26 0.34 10.40
N LEU A 69 6.30 1.06 9.80
CA LEU A 69 6.48 2.42 9.31
C LEU A 69 6.48 3.46 10.44
N PHE A 70 6.11 3.05 11.66
CA PHE A 70 6.02 3.92 12.81
C PHE A 70 7.07 3.52 13.86
N ASP A 71 7.75 4.52 14.41
CA ASP A 71 8.63 4.31 15.55
C ASP A 71 7.85 4.15 16.86
N GLU A 72 8.57 3.83 17.94
CA GLU A 72 8.01 3.64 19.28
C GLU A 72 7.31 4.90 19.85
N ARG A 73 7.61 6.08 19.30
CA ARG A 73 7.00 7.36 19.67
C ARG A 73 5.84 7.74 18.74
N GLY A 74 5.50 6.89 17.77
CA GLY A 74 4.49 7.14 16.75
C GLY A 74 4.93 8.07 15.62
N GLY A 75 6.22 8.42 15.56
CA GLY A 75 6.84 9.08 14.42
C GLY A 75 6.79 8.19 13.19
N PHE A 76 6.54 8.79 12.02
CA PHE A 76 6.39 8.04 10.77
C PHE A 76 7.68 8.15 9.95
N SER A 77 8.22 7.02 9.50
CA SER A 77 9.40 7.00 8.63
C SER A 77 9.02 7.40 7.21
N SER A 78 9.25 8.67 6.86
CA SER A 78 8.97 9.21 5.51
C SER A 78 10.01 8.79 4.47
N ASP A 79 11.19 8.36 4.91
CA ASP A 79 12.36 8.15 4.06
C ASP A 79 12.15 7.03 3.04
N ILE A 80 11.17 6.15 3.25
CA ILE A 80 10.82 5.11 2.29
C ILE A 80 10.05 5.64 1.07
N PHE A 81 9.49 6.86 1.14
CA PHE A 81 8.74 7.52 0.07
C PHE A 81 9.57 8.55 -0.70
N VAL A 82 10.91 8.50 -0.60
CA VAL A 82 11.83 9.44 -1.28
C VAL A 82 11.63 9.59 -2.79
N ALA A 83 10.99 8.61 -3.43
CA ALA A 83 10.71 8.67 -4.86
C ALA A 83 9.54 9.62 -5.22
N PHE A 84 8.73 10.03 -4.24
CA PHE A 84 7.61 10.94 -4.44
C PHE A 84 8.02 12.37 -4.12
N GLN A 85 7.66 13.33 -4.98
CA GLN A 85 7.89 14.75 -4.72
C GLN A 85 7.09 15.24 -3.51
N ASN A 86 5.91 14.68 -3.28
CA ASN A 86 5.06 15.00 -2.13
C ASN A 86 4.45 13.74 -1.51
N PRO A 87 5.13 13.10 -0.54
CA PRO A 87 4.64 11.89 0.10
C PRO A 87 3.57 12.15 1.18
N GLU A 88 3.32 13.40 1.58
CA GLU A 88 2.39 13.71 2.68
C GLU A 88 0.99 13.08 2.56
N PRO A 89 0.34 13.04 1.38
CA PRO A 89 -0.98 12.44 1.24
C PRO A 89 -0.98 10.95 1.62
N ILE A 90 0.02 10.20 1.14
CA ILE A 90 0.20 8.78 1.46
C ILE A 90 0.40 8.60 2.96
N ILE A 91 1.28 9.41 3.57
CA ILE A 91 1.57 9.36 5.00
C ILE A 91 0.31 9.62 5.83
N LYS A 92 -0.52 10.60 5.44
CA LYS A 92 -1.80 10.89 6.11
C LYS A 92 -2.76 9.71 6.03
N ILE A 93 -2.89 9.08 4.86
CA ILE A 93 -3.72 7.88 4.69
C ILE A 93 -3.24 6.76 5.61
N LEU A 94 -1.94 6.49 5.68
CA LEU A 94 -1.38 5.42 6.52
C LEU A 94 -1.54 5.70 8.01
N LYS A 95 -1.39 6.97 8.43
CA LYS A 95 -1.69 7.41 9.81
C LYS A 95 -3.15 7.16 10.17
N ILE A 96 -4.08 7.57 9.31
CA ILE A 96 -5.53 7.35 9.52
C ILE A 96 -5.83 5.85 9.56
N TYR A 97 -5.32 5.09 8.60
CA TYR A 97 -5.52 3.65 8.53
C TYR A 97 -5.07 2.95 9.82
N ARG A 98 -3.87 3.26 10.33
CA ARG A 98 -3.37 2.72 11.59
C ARG A 98 -4.28 3.04 12.77
N LEU A 99 -4.76 4.28 12.88
CA LEU A 99 -5.69 4.70 13.95
C LEU A 99 -7.02 3.95 13.89
N LEU A 100 -7.54 3.68 12.69
CA LEU A 100 -8.79 2.93 12.51
C LEU A 100 -8.60 1.43 12.71
N ARG A 101 -7.38 0.93 12.54
CA ARG A 101 -7.03 -0.49 12.69
C ARG A 101 -6.53 -0.84 14.09
N ILE A 102 -6.55 0.10 15.05
CA ILE A 102 -6.31 -0.21 16.46
C ILE A 102 -7.18 -1.43 16.79
N PRO A 103 -6.58 -2.57 17.18
CA PRO A 103 -7.36 -3.74 17.48
C PRO A 103 -8.39 -3.33 18.52
N SER A 104 -9.64 -3.65 18.27
CA SER A 104 -10.68 -3.68 19.29
C SER A 104 -10.30 -4.75 20.31
N ASN A 105 -9.23 -4.52 21.07
CA ASN A 105 -9.04 -5.09 22.39
C ASN A 105 -10.06 -4.37 23.27
N GLY A 106 -11.34 -4.69 23.04
CA GLY A 106 -12.37 -4.43 24.03
C GLY A 106 -11.95 -5.14 25.32
N PRO A 107 -12.17 -4.54 26.49
CA PRO A 107 -11.98 -5.26 27.74
C PRO A 107 -12.89 -6.50 27.71
N ALA A 108 -12.29 -7.66 27.98
CA ALA A 108 -13.00 -8.88 28.35
C ALA A 108 -13.69 -8.70 29.71
#